data_AF-A0A960X477-F1
#
_entry.id   AF-A0A960X477-F1
#
_cell.length_a   1.000
_cell.length_b   1.000
_cell.length_c   1.000
_cell.angle_alpha   90.00
_cell.angle_beta   90.00
_cell.angle_gamma   90.00
#
_symmetry.space_group_name_H-M   'P 1'
#
loop_
_entity.id
_entity.type
_entity.pdbx_description
1 polymer ?
#
loop_
_entity_poly.entity_id
_entity_poly.type
_entity_poly.pdbx_seq_one_letter_code
_entity_poly.pdbx_strand_id
1 'polypeptide(L)'
;DFADLQKRYQQRSDEFKNQGSHLAHNDDVVVKGGLVFAKVWDPNHKGYELKPITGDHDVFDIRKKDGGPIDPALKDTISQEMDQFGVSHDCHMNWNYDHLSKDVPAGQKDSDFKISQGIDKTILDSHREVTGSNKTGEPLITISANEPIGASWFNGDLPMTPE
;
A
#
# COMPACT_ATOMS: atom_id res chain seq x y z
N ASP A 1 15.81 -3.91 -20.76
CA ASP A 1 17.07 -4.60 -21.11
C ASP A 1 17.95 -4.76 -19.85
N PHE A 2 19.20 -5.25 -19.95
CA PHE A 2 20.12 -5.37 -18.80
C PHE A 2 20.38 -4.03 -18.08
N ALA A 3 20.44 -2.92 -18.83
CA ALA A 3 20.59 -1.58 -18.28
C ALA A 3 19.38 -1.17 -17.41
N ASP A 4 18.15 -1.48 -17.86
CA ASP A 4 16.94 -1.25 -17.06
C ASP A 4 16.94 -2.07 -15.76
N LEU A 5 17.41 -3.32 -15.84
CA LEU A 5 17.52 -4.20 -14.67
C LEU A 5 18.52 -3.64 -13.65
N GLN A 6 19.69 -3.18 -14.12
CA GLN A 6 20.70 -2.57 -13.28
C GLN A 6 20.20 -1.26 -12.65
N LYS A 7 19.46 -0.45 -13.41
CA LYS A 7 18.82 0.78 -12.90
C LYS A 7 17.79 0.46 -11.81
N ARG A 8 16.93 -0.55 -12.02
CA ARG A 8 15.93 -0.98 -11.03
C ARG A 8 16.57 -1.57 -9.78
N TYR A 9 17.66 -2.32 -9.94
CA TYR A 9 18.46 -2.83 -8.81
C TYR A 9 19.04 -1.68 -7.98
N GLN A 10 19.66 -0.69 -8.64
CA GLN A 10 20.23 0.45 -7.94
C GLN A 10 19.15 1.25 -7.22
N GLN A 11 18.02 1.52 -7.88
CA GLN A 11 16.85 2.17 -7.29
C GLN A 11 16.39 1.43 -6.02
N ARG A 12 16.17 0.11 -6.10
CA ARG A 12 15.74 -0.69 -4.94
C ARG A 12 16.79 -0.75 -3.83
N SER A 13 18.07 -0.78 -4.17
CA SER A 13 19.16 -0.72 -3.19
C SER A 13 19.16 0.60 -2.43
N ASP A 14 18.91 1.70 -3.12
CA ASP A 14 18.86 3.03 -2.52
C ASP A 14 17.56 3.24 -1.72
N GLU A 15 16.41 2.75 -2.21
CA GLU A 15 15.16 2.66 -1.45
C GLU A 15 15.36 1.86 -0.15
N PHE A 16 16.00 0.68 -0.22
CA PHE A 16 16.29 -0.14 0.95
C PHE A 16 17.19 0.56 1.97
N LYS A 17 18.24 1.26 1.53
CA LYS A 17 19.11 2.04 2.43
C LYS A 17 18.39 3.22 3.05
N ASN A 18 17.58 3.92 2.27
CA ASN A 18 16.82 5.08 2.72
C ASN A 18 15.74 4.69 3.74
N GLN A 19 15.09 3.54 3.54
CA GLN A 19 14.12 2.98 4.48
C GLN A 19 14.79 2.19 5.62
N GLY A 20 16.05 1.83 5.48
CA GLY A 20 16.79 1.04 6.47
C GLY A 20 16.88 1.72 7.84
N SER A 21 16.92 3.05 7.90
CA SER A 21 16.86 3.79 9.16
C SER A 21 15.49 3.71 9.84
N HIS A 22 14.39 3.66 9.08
CA HIS A 22 13.05 3.43 9.62
C HIS A 22 12.90 2.01 10.16
N LEU A 23 13.49 1.02 9.48
CA LEU A 23 13.52 -0.37 9.94
C LEU A 23 14.44 -0.58 11.16
N ALA A 24 15.55 0.17 11.25
CA ALA A 24 16.50 0.05 12.36
C ALA A 24 15.95 0.55 13.72
N HIS A 25 14.88 1.33 13.71
CA HIS A 25 14.17 1.77 14.91
C HIS A 25 12.91 0.95 15.21
N ASN A 26 12.65 -0.10 14.43
CA ASN A 26 11.51 -0.96 14.63
C ASN A 26 11.97 -2.24 15.34
N ASP A 27 11.90 -2.22 16.67
CA ASP A 27 12.27 -3.37 17.50
C ASP A 27 11.40 -4.60 17.25
N ASP A 28 10.26 -4.45 16.55
CA ASP A 28 9.32 -5.53 16.25
C ASP A 28 9.66 -6.29 14.98
N VAL A 29 10.64 -5.85 14.17
CA VAL A 29 11.05 -6.54 12.94
C VAL A 29 12.55 -6.80 12.83
N VAL A 30 12.93 -7.89 12.17
CA VAL A 30 14.33 -8.28 11.92
C VAL A 30 14.50 -8.73 10.48
N VAL A 31 15.57 -8.27 9.81
CA VAL A 31 15.93 -8.74 8.47
C VAL A 31 17.01 -9.82 8.57
N LYS A 32 16.74 -11.02 8.05
CA LYS A 32 17.70 -12.14 8.03
C LYS A 32 17.70 -12.82 6.67
N GLY A 33 18.87 -12.84 6.02
CA GLY A 33 19.01 -13.48 4.70
C GLY A 33 18.13 -12.86 3.61
N GLY A 34 17.80 -11.57 3.73
CA GLY A 34 16.91 -10.87 2.79
C GLY A 34 15.41 -11.05 3.05
N LEU A 35 15.03 -11.80 4.08
CA LEU A 35 13.64 -11.93 4.52
C LEU A 35 13.37 -11.04 5.74
N VAL A 36 12.17 -10.48 5.82
CA VAL A 36 11.70 -9.70 6.96
C VAL A 36 10.91 -10.61 7.89
N PHE A 37 11.20 -10.54 9.20
CA PHE A 37 10.53 -11.30 10.24
C PHE A 37 9.93 -10.35 11.27
N ALA A 38 8.68 -10.57 11.67
CA ALA A 38 8.10 -9.94 12.85
C ALA A 38 8.46 -10.73 14.11
N LYS A 39 8.72 -10.04 15.22
CA LYS A 39 8.80 -10.61 16.56
C LYS A 39 7.38 -10.74 17.11
N VAL A 40 6.89 -11.96 17.19
CA VAL A 40 5.56 -12.25 17.72
C VAL A 40 5.71 -12.92 19.07
N TRP A 41 5.06 -12.37 20.10
CA TRP A 41 5.02 -13.00 21.41
C TRP A 41 4.28 -14.34 21.32
N ASP A 42 4.95 -15.43 21.69
CA ASP A 42 4.33 -16.74 21.84
C ASP A 42 4.01 -17.00 23.32
N PRO A 43 2.72 -17.02 23.71
CA PRO A 43 2.32 -17.30 25.08
C PRO A 43 2.69 -18.71 25.54
N ASN A 44 2.87 -19.67 24.63
CA ASN A 44 3.21 -21.06 24.97
C ASN A 44 4.70 -21.21 25.34
N HIS A 45 5.58 -20.45 24.68
CA HIS A 45 7.03 -20.48 24.91
C HIS A 45 7.53 -19.33 25.80
N LYS A 46 6.64 -18.43 26.25
CA LYS A 46 6.96 -17.26 27.08
C LYS A 46 8.12 -16.44 26.52
N GLY A 47 8.13 -16.25 25.22
CA GLY A 47 9.19 -15.55 24.50
C GLY A 47 8.71 -15.05 23.14
N TYR A 48 9.58 -14.34 22.44
CA TYR A 48 9.30 -13.89 21.07
C TYR A 48 9.79 -14.94 20.07
N GLU A 49 8.93 -15.25 19.11
CA GLU A 49 9.27 -16.02 17.93
C GLU A 49 9.41 -15.09 16.72
N LEU A 50 10.31 -15.44 15.79
CA LEU A 50 10.43 -14.74 14.52
C LEU A 50 9.51 -15.40 13.50
N LYS A 51 8.46 -14.69 13.10
CA LYS A 51 7.55 -15.14 12.03
C LYS A 51 7.88 -14.39 10.74
N PRO A 52 8.13 -15.08 9.62
CA PRO A 52 8.35 -14.41 8.35
C PRO A 52 7.09 -13.63 7.99
N ILE A 53 7.27 -12.37 7.58
CA ILE A 53 6.18 -11.52 7.11
C ILE A 53 6.42 -11.15 5.65
N THR A 54 5.32 -10.98 4.94
CA THR A 54 5.27 -10.49 3.55
C THR A 54 4.67 -9.08 3.57
N GLY A 55 4.71 -8.38 2.43
CA GLY A 55 3.96 -7.12 2.29
C GLY A 55 2.46 -7.32 2.51
N ASP A 56 1.77 -6.22 2.67
CA ASP A 56 0.33 -6.13 2.76
C ASP A 56 -0.37 -6.29 1.41
N HIS A 57 -1.69 -6.39 1.49
CA HIS A 57 -2.60 -6.35 0.36
C HIS A 57 -3.16 -4.93 0.23
N ASP A 58 -2.66 -4.19 -0.75
CA ASP A 58 -3.13 -2.85 -1.05
C ASP A 58 -4.39 -2.90 -1.91
N VAL A 59 -5.56 -2.78 -1.28
CA VAL A 59 -6.83 -2.72 -2.02
C VAL A 59 -6.93 -1.35 -2.70
N PHE A 60 -7.18 -1.33 -4.00
CA PHE A 60 -7.36 -0.05 -4.72
C PHE A 60 -8.76 0.53 -4.54
N ASP A 61 -9.81 -0.27 -4.78
CA ASP A 61 -11.20 0.13 -4.65
C ASP A 61 -12.12 -1.07 -4.36
N ILE A 62 -13.25 -0.81 -3.71
CA ILE A 62 -14.28 -1.81 -3.42
C ILE A 62 -15.60 -1.28 -3.96
N ARG A 63 -16.26 -2.08 -4.79
CA ARG A 63 -17.48 -1.70 -5.52
C ARG A 63 -18.57 -2.75 -5.42
N LYS A 64 -19.80 -2.31 -5.62
CA LYS A 64 -20.95 -3.20 -5.83
C LYS A 64 -20.75 -4.01 -7.11
N LYS A 65 -21.51 -5.10 -7.23
CA LYS A 65 -21.54 -5.94 -8.45
C LYS A 65 -21.84 -5.14 -9.73
N ASP A 66 -22.64 -4.08 -9.63
CA ASP A 66 -22.99 -3.21 -10.77
C ASP A 66 -21.90 -2.17 -11.10
N GLY A 67 -20.76 -2.19 -10.41
CA GLY A 67 -19.66 -1.24 -10.57
C GLY A 67 -19.89 0.10 -9.86
N GLY A 68 -21.04 0.28 -9.20
CA GLY A 68 -21.33 1.47 -8.40
C GLY A 68 -20.56 1.49 -7.06
N PRO A 69 -20.46 2.66 -6.43
CA PRO A 69 -19.84 2.79 -5.10
C PRO A 69 -20.62 1.98 -4.07
N ILE A 70 -19.91 1.43 -3.08
CA ILE A 70 -20.53 0.93 -1.84
C ILE A 70 -20.63 2.06 -0.82
N ASP A 71 -21.45 1.86 0.21
CA ASP A 71 -21.54 2.78 1.34
C ASP A 71 -20.17 2.90 2.06
N PRO A 72 -19.72 4.12 2.43
CA PRO A 72 -18.43 4.30 3.10
C PRO A 72 -18.29 3.51 4.40
N ALA A 73 -19.32 3.42 5.24
CA ALA A 73 -19.23 2.67 6.49
C ALA A 73 -19.12 1.15 6.24
N LEU A 74 -19.79 0.65 5.19
CA LEU A 74 -19.60 -0.73 4.74
C LEU A 74 -18.19 -0.96 4.20
N LYS A 75 -17.62 0.02 3.50
CA LYS A 75 -16.26 -0.03 2.97
C LYS A 75 -15.23 -0.15 4.09
N ASP A 76 -15.35 0.69 5.12
CA ASP A 76 -14.50 0.64 6.32
C ASP A 76 -14.65 -0.71 7.05
N THR A 77 -15.88 -1.23 7.16
CA THR A 77 -16.13 -2.55 7.77
C THR A 77 -15.41 -3.66 7.00
N ILE A 78 -15.50 -3.66 5.66
CA ILE A 78 -14.81 -4.64 4.83
C ILE A 78 -13.28 -4.50 4.98
N SER A 79 -12.75 -3.28 4.97
CA SER A 79 -11.31 -3.03 5.18
C SER A 79 -10.83 -3.58 6.53
N GLN A 80 -11.58 -3.34 7.61
CA GLN A 80 -11.28 -3.90 8.93
C GLN A 80 -11.33 -5.42 8.96
N GLU A 81 -12.31 -6.05 8.30
CA GLU A 81 -12.37 -7.50 8.20
C GLU A 81 -11.20 -8.08 7.38
N MET A 82 -10.65 -7.31 6.44
CA MET A 82 -9.53 -7.73 5.60
C MET A 82 -8.15 -7.58 6.27
N ASP A 83 -8.04 -6.90 7.41
CA ASP A 83 -6.80 -6.80 8.20
C ASP A 83 -6.21 -8.19 8.53
N GLN A 84 -7.07 -9.18 8.80
CA GLN A 84 -6.64 -10.56 9.05
C GLN A 84 -5.94 -11.21 7.85
N PHE A 85 -6.12 -10.67 6.65
CA PHE A 85 -5.46 -11.09 5.42
C PHE A 85 -4.28 -10.16 5.06
N GLY A 86 -3.92 -9.23 5.93
CA GLY A 86 -2.83 -8.29 5.73
C GLY A 86 -3.23 -7.07 4.89
N VAL A 87 -4.48 -6.63 4.89
CA VAL A 87 -4.85 -5.29 4.37
C VAL A 87 -4.74 -4.28 5.51
N SER A 88 -3.63 -3.53 5.56
CA SER A 88 -3.28 -2.72 6.74
C SER A 88 -3.88 -1.31 6.75
N HIS A 89 -4.55 -0.89 5.66
CA HIS A 89 -5.18 0.42 5.53
C HIS A 89 -6.43 0.39 4.64
N ASP A 90 -7.23 1.44 4.69
CA ASP A 90 -8.38 1.63 3.80
C ASP A 90 -7.93 1.62 2.34
N CYS A 91 -8.82 1.22 1.43
CA CYS A 91 -8.45 1.18 0.02
C CYS A 91 -8.05 2.58 -0.49
N HIS A 92 -7.20 2.67 -1.52
CA HIS A 92 -6.73 3.96 -2.06
C HIS A 92 -7.86 4.92 -2.47
N MET A 93 -9.00 4.40 -2.92
CA MET A 93 -10.17 5.22 -3.25
C MET A 93 -11.00 5.68 -2.03
N ASN A 94 -10.55 5.38 -0.81
CA ASN A 94 -11.17 5.77 0.47
C ASN A 94 -10.12 6.10 1.54
N TRP A 95 -8.85 6.25 1.19
CA TRP A 95 -7.80 6.39 2.19
C TRP A 95 -7.89 7.75 2.87
N ASN A 96 -8.28 7.74 4.15
CA ASN A 96 -8.36 8.94 4.97
C ASN A 96 -7.14 9.08 5.89
N TYR A 97 -6.31 10.06 5.60
CA TYR A 97 -5.11 10.38 6.38
C TYR A 97 -5.25 11.70 7.17
N ASP A 98 -6.44 12.27 7.32
CA ASP A 98 -6.66 13.55 8.02
C ASP A 98 -6.32 13.50 9.52
N HIS A 99 -6.33 12.30 10.10
CA HIS A 99 -5.99 12.06 11.50
C HIS A 99 -4.47 12.07 11.74
N LEU A 100 -3.64 12.04 10.70
CA LEU A 100 -2.18 12.01 10.82
C LEU A 100 -1.60 13.40 11.14
N SER A 101 -0.48 13.41 11.85
CA SER A 101 0.21 14.64 12.20
C SER A 101 0.71 15.37 10.95
N LYS A 102 0.50 16.69 10.94
CA LYS A 102 1.04 17.59 9.90
C LYS A 102 2.40 18.17 10.30
N ASP A 103 2.83 17.96 11.54
CA ASP A 103 4.13 18.40 12.04
C ASP A 103 5.24 17.47 11.55
N VAL A 104 6.41 18.02 11.26
CA VAL A 104 7.59 17.25 10.82
C VAL A 104 8.38 16.81 12.06
N PRO A 105 8.50 15.50 12.34
CA PRO A 105 9.29 15.01 13.47
C PRO A 105 10.78 15.35 13.30
N ALA A 106 11.51 15.46 14.41
CA ALA A 106 12.93 15.77 14.37
C ALA A 106 13.71 14.70 13.58
N GLY A 107 14.51 15.15 12.60
CA GLY A 107 15.28 14.26 11.73
C GLY A 107 14.51 13.69 10.54
N GLN A 108 13.22 14.01 10.39
CA GLN A 108 12.45 13.68 9.20
C GLN A 108 12.37 14.87 8.23
N LYS A 109 12.13 14.56 6.94
CA LYS A 109 12.01 15.57 5.88
C LYS A 109 10.58 16.07 5.72
N ASP A 110 9.61 15.19 5.93
CA ASP A 110 8.19 15.43 5.71
C ASP A 110 7.40 14.88 6.91
N SER A 111 6.18 15.37 7.12
CA SER A 111 5.28 14.90 8.18
C SER A 111 4.57 13.61 7.78
N ASP A 112 4.03 12.87 8.74
CA ASP A 112 3.28 11.63 8.49
C ASP A 112 2.13 11.86 7.48
N PHE A 113 1.37 12.94 7.65
CA PHE A 113 0.33 13.35 6.70
C PHE A 113 0.88 13.49 5.27
N LYS A 114 2.02 14.18 5.10
CA LYS A 114 2.58 14.47 3.78
C LYS A 114 3.22 13.24 3.14
N ILE A 115 3.78 12.35 3.95
CA ILE A 115 4.27 11.04 3.51
C ILE A 115 3.10 10.22 2.97
N SER A 116 2.03 10.03 3.75
CA SER A 116 0.84 9.27 3.33
C SER A 116 0.18 9.86 2.09
N GLN A 117 -0.04 11.18 2.06
CA GLN A 117 -0.57 11.87 0.88
C GLN A 117 0.33 11.67 -0.36
N GLY A 118 1.65 11.71 -0.20
CA GLY A 118 2.60 11.50 -1.28
C GLY A 118 2.56 10.08 -1.84
N ILE A 119 2.44 9.08 -0.94
CA ILE A 119 2.29 7.67 -1.30
C ILE A 119 0.99 7.47 -2.06
N ASP A 120 -0.13 7.91 -1.49
CA ASP A 120 -1.46 7.75 -2.11
C ASP A 120 -1.52 8.40 -3.50
N LYS A 121 -1.01 9.64 -3.62
CA LYS A 121 -0.90 10.31 -4.92
C LYS A 121 -0.05 9.53 -5.92
N THR A 122 1.07 8.95 -5.47
CA THR A 122 1.95 8.17 -6.34
C THR A 122 1.24 6.93 -6.87
N ILE A 123 0.49 6.25 -6.02
CA ILE A 123 -0.28 5.04 -6.36
C ILE A 123 -1.41 5.39 -7.34
N LEU A 124 -2.21 6.43 -7.03
CA LEU A 124 -3.26 6.90 -7.93
C LEU A 124 -2.68 7.26 -9.30
N ASP A 125 -1.55 7.99 -9.35
CA ASP A 125 -0.92 8.38 -10.60
C ASP A 125 -0.26 7.21 -11.34
N SER A 126 0.27 6.18 -10.65
CA SER A 126 0.85 4.99 -11.30
C SER A 126 -0.20 4.11 -11.96
N HIS A 127 -1.46 4.17 -11.52
CA HIS A 127 -2.56 3.40 -12.10
C HIS A 127 -3.36 4.15 -13.17
N ARG A 128 -2.97 5.38 -13.55
CA ARG A 128 -3.59 6.11 -14.67
C ARG A 128 -3.18 5.54 -16.02
N GLU A 129 -4.10 5.55 -16.98
CA GLU A 129 -3.78 5.17 -18.35
C GLU A 129 -2.74 6.15 -18.93
N VAL A 130 -1.63 5.64 -19.46
CA VAL A 130 -0.63 6.48 -20.09
C VAL A 130 -0.83 6.47 -21.60
N THR A 131 -1.24 7.61 -22.16
CA THR A 131 -1.53 7.77 -23.59
C THR A 131 -0.34 8.31 -24.41
N GLY A 132 0.91 8.12 -23.95
CA GLY A 132 2.11 8.70 -24.58
C GLY A 132 3.42 7.98 -24.25
N SER A 133 4.40 8.11 -25.14
CA SER A 133 5.63 7.29 -25.22
C SER A 133 6.42 7.19 -23.91
N ASN A 134 6.58 5.95 -23.44
CA ASN A 134 7.50 5.46 -22.40
C ASN A 134 7.15 5.63 -20.92
N LYS A 135 5.86 5.71 -20.55
CA LYS A 135 5.42 5.24 -19.23
C LYS A 135 4.26 4.28 -19.43
N THR A 136 4.24 3.16 -18.71
CA THR A 136 3.08 2.27 -18.63
C THR A 136 2.44 2.51 -17.29
N GLY A 137 1.22 3.05 -17.28
CA GLY A 137 0.41 2.97 -16.07
C GLY A 137 0.15 1.51 -15.75
N GLU A 138 0.34 1.12 -14.51
CA GLU A 138 0.10 -0.24 -14.05
C GLU A 138 -1.41 -0.49 -14.06
N PRO A 139 -1.92 -1.50 -14.78
CA PRO A 139 -3.35 -1.77 -14.81
C PRO A 139 -3.84 -2.25 -13.45
N LEU A 140 -5.04 -1.82 -13.07
CA LEU A 140 -5.80 -2.35 -11.95
C LEU A 140 -6.35 -3.73 -12.34
N ILE A 141 -6.00 -4.75 -11.56
CA ILE A 141 -6.54 -6.09 -11.74
C ILE A 141 -7.92 -6.14 -11.07
N THR A 142 -8.95 -6.38 -11.87
CA THR A 142 -10.33 -6.54 -11.38
C THR A 142 -10.65 -8.02 -11.17
N ILE A 143 -11.04 -8.38 -9.96
CA ILE A 143 -11.49 -9.73 -9.62
C ILE A 143 -12.98 -9.68 -9.33
N SER A 144 -13.76 -10.58 -9.92
CA SER A 144 -15.19 -10.70 -9.65
C SER A 144 -15.59 -12.19 -9.59
N ALA A 145 -16.72 -12.48 -8.95
CA ALA A 145 -17.14 -13.87 -8.73
C ALA A 145 -17.54 -14.62 -10.02
N ASN A 146 -18.03 -13.91 -11.04
CA ASN A 146 -18.65 -14.54 -12.23
C ASN A 146 -18.13 -13.99 -13.57
N GLU A 147 -17.22 -13.01 -13.56
CA GLU A 147 -16.58 -12.50 -14.79
C GLU A 147 -15.11 -12.91 -14.82
N PRO A 148 -14.52 -13.02 -16.03
CA PRO A 148 -13.07 -13.18 -16.17
C PRO A 148 -12.31 -12.07 -15.44
N ILE A 149 -11.08 -12.38 -15.01
CA ILE A 149 -10.15 -11.38 -14.46
C ILE A 149 -9.99 -10.26 -15.49
N GLY A 150 -10.32 -9.03 -15.06
CA GLY A 150 -10.27 -7.84 -15.89
C GLY A 150 -9.04 -6.98 -15.61
N ALA A 151 -8.72 -6.09 -16.55
CA ALA A 151 -7.73 -5.04 -16.37
C ALA A 151 -8.36 -3.68 -16.70
N SER A 152 -8.14 -2.68 -15.86
CA SER A 152 -8.63 -1.31 -16.04
C SER A 152 -7.58 -0.28 -15.59
N TRP A 153 -7.84 1.00 -15.84
CA TRP A 153 -6.99 2.10 -15.39
C TRP A 153 -7.80 3.14 -14.63
N PHE A 154 -7.12 3.83 -13.72
CA PHE A 154 -7.71 4.92 -12.97
C PHE A 154 -7.84 6.18 -13.84
N ASN A 155 -9.07 6.65 -14.05
CA ASN A 155 -9.33 7.81 -14.92
C ASN A 155 -9.43 9.14 -14.18
N GLY A 156 -9.19 9.17 -12.86
CA GLY A 156 -9.19 10.39 -12.05
C GLY A 156 -10.50 10.71 -11.34
N ASP A 157 -11.57 9.98 -11.62
CA ASP A 157 -12.84 10.16 -10.91
C ASP A 157 -12.90 9.26 -9.67
N LEU A 158 -12.73 9.87 -8.50
CA LEU A 158 -13.47 9.46 -7.32
C LEU A 158 -14.92 9.89 -7.58
N PRO A 159 -15.94 9.00 -7.62
CA PRO A 159 -17.31 9.49 -7.61
C PRO A 159 -17.49 10.32 -6.34
N MET A 160 -17.67 11.64 -6.56
CA MET A 160 -17.87 12.62 -5.51
C MET A 160 -18.98 12.16 -4.56
N THR A 161 -18.73 12.26 -3.27
CA THR A 161 -19.81 12.30 -2.27
C THR A 161 -20.72 13.47 -2.63
N PRO A 162 -22.03 13.26 -2.85
CA PRO A 162 -22.98 14.36 -2.84
C PRO A 162 -23.05 14.92 -1.41
N GLU A 163 -22.96 16.25 -1.29
CA GLU A 163 -23.41 16.98 -0.09
C GLU A 163 -24.88 16.71 0.22
#